data_AF-A0A2S5M7A3-F1
#
_entry.id   AF-A0A2S5M7A3-F1
#
_cell.length_a   1.000
_cell.length_b   1.000
_cell.length_c   1.000
_cell.angle_alpha   90.00
_cell.angle_beta   90.00
_cell.angle_gamma   90.00
#
_symmetry.space_group_name_H-M   'P 1'
#
loop_
_entity.id
_entity.type
_entity.pdbx_description
1 polymer ?
#
loop_
_entity_poly.entity_id
_entity_poly.type
_entity_poly.pdbx_seq_one_letter_code
_entity_poly.pdbx_strand_id
1 'polypeptide(L)' 'MTAELVNLNKVRKARARAEDAKRAQENRLRYGKTLAERKTTEHARQDMIKTLDGAELTPPRLDESHDDLDPGTVS' A
#
# COMPACT_ATOMS: atom_id res chain seq x y z
N MET A 1 22.80 -18.23 52.82
CA MET A 1 22.16 -17.41 51.78
C MET A 1 22.82 -17.71 50.45
N THR A 2 22.09 -18.30 49.50
CA THR A 2 22.61 -18.73 48.21
C THR A 2 22.41 -17.63 47.18
N ALA A 3 23.50 -17.11 46.62
CA ALA A 3 23.42 -16.12 45.54
C ALA A 3 22.87 -16.78 44.27
N GLU A 4 21.74 -16.28 43.77
CA GLU A 4 21.10 -16.79 42.56
C GLU A 4 21.87 -16.27 41.33
N LEU A 5 22.37 -17.19 40.48
CA LEU A 5 23.15 -16.82 39.30
C LEU A 5 22.22 -16.29 38.21
N VAL A 6 21.99 -14.97 38.19
CA VAL A 6 21.11 -14.34 37.21
C VAL A 6 21.86 -14.05 35.90
N ASN A 7 21.32 -14.57 34.79
CA ASN A 7 21.85 -14.26 33.46
C ASN A 7 21.40 -12.86 33.00
N LEU A 8 22.34 -11.92 33.02
CA LEU A 8 22.11 -10.52 32.63
C LEU A 8 21.60 -10.36 31.20
N ASN A 9 21.96 -11.25 30.27
CA ASN A 9 21.47 -11.18 28.88
C ASN A 9 19.98 -11.50 28.80
N LYS A 10 19.49 -12.45 29.61
CA LYS A 10 18.05 -12.73 29.69
C LYS A 10 17.28 -11.53 30.24
N VAL A 11 17.81 -10.88 31.27
CA VAL A 11 17.23 -9.67 31.87
C VAL A 11 17.19 -8.52 30.85
N ARG A 12 18.30 -8.26 30.14
CA ARG A 12 18.35 -7.24 29.08
C ARG A 12 17.33 -7.52 27.96
N LYS A 13 17.25 -8.76 27.49
CA LYS A 13 16.27 -9.17 26.47
C LYS A 13 14.83 -9.01 26.96
N ALA A 14 14.55 -9.31 28.23
CA ALA A 14 13.23 -9.12 28.81
C ALA A 14 12.85 -7.63 28.86
N ARG A 15 13.80 -6.76 29.26
CA ARG A 15 13.61 -5.31 29.24
C ARG A 15 13.35 -4.79 27.82
N ALA A 16 14.15 -5.20 26.85
CA ALA A 16 13.97 -4.79 25.45
C ALA A 16 12.57 -5.18 24.93
N ARG A 17 12.14 -6.42 25.18
CA ARG A 17 10.79 -6.89 24.83
C ARG A 17 9.68 -6.07 25.49
N ALA A 18 9.86 -5.65 26.74
CA ALA A 18 8.89 -4.81 27.44
C ALA A 18 8.82 -3.39 26.86
N GLU A 19 9.96 -2.81 26.48
CA GLU A 19 10.03 -1.51 25.82
C GLU A 19 9.37 -1.55 24.43
N ASP A 20 9.61 -2.60 23.65
CA ASP A 20 8.97 -2.80 22.35
C ASP A 20 7.45 -2.96 22.47
N ALA A 21 6.98 -3.69 23.50
CA ALA A 21 5.54 -3.82 23.76
C ALA A 21 4.88 -2.47 24.10
N LYS A 22 5.55 -1.62 24.88
CA LYS A 22 5.06 -0.25 25.18
C LYS A 22 4.97 0.59 23.91
N ARG A 23 6.03 0.59 23.09
CA ARG A 23 6.04 1.29 21.80
C ARG A 23 4.92 0.79 20.87
N ALA A 24 4.66 -0.52 20.86
CA ALA A 24 3.56 -1.09 20.08
C ALA A 24 2.19 -0.58 20.55
N GLN A 25 1.97 -0.44 21.87
CA GLN A 25 0.76 0.16 22.43
C GLN A 25 0.64 1.65 22.07
N GLU A 26 1.72 2.42 22.21
CA GLU A 26 1.75 3.83 21.80
C GLU A 26 1.45 4.01 20.31
N ASN A 27 2.03 3.16 19.46
CA ASN A 27 1.76 3.18 18.02
C ASN A 27 0.31 2.82 17.70
N ARG A 28 -0.31 1.88 18.44
CA ARG A 28 -1.73 1.57 18.30
C ARG A 28 -2.61 2.76 18.68
N LEU A 29 -2.27 3.49 19.74
CA LEU A 29 -3.00 4.69 20.16
C LEU A 29 -2.83 5.84 19.16
N ARG A 30 -1.59 6.08 18.70
CA ARG A 30 -1.27 7.21 17.81
C ARG A 30 -1.81 7.04 16.39
N TYR A 31 -1.69 5.84 15.84
CA TYR A 31 -1.96 5.60 14.42
C TYR A 31 -3.21 4.75 14.18
N GLY A 32 -3.76 4.09 15.22
CA GLY A 32 -4.95 3.25 15.12
C GLY A 32 -4.77 1.95 14.32
N LYS A 33 -3.76 1.87 13.46
CA LYS A 33 -3.44 0.72 12.60
C LYS A 33 -1.99 0.29 12.80
N THR A 34 -1.75 -1.02 12.76
CA THR A 34 -0.39 -1.55 12.78
C THR A 34 0.30 -1.37 11.43
N LEU A 35 1.63 -1.47 11.40
CA LEU A 35 2.39 -1.44 10.13
C LEU A 35 1.93 -2.53 9.16
N ALA A 36 1.62 -3.72 9.69
CA ALA A 36 1.15 -4.86 8.90
C ALA A 36 -0.18 -4.54 8.22
N GLU A 37 -1.17 -4.06 8.99
CA GLU A 37 -2.47 -3.64 8.45
C GLU A 37 -2.35 -2.51 7.43
N ARG A 38 -1.49 -1.53 7.69
CA ARG A 38 -1.25 -0.45 6.72
C ARG A 38 -0.70 -1.00 5.41
N LYS A 39 0.27 -1.92 5.47
CA LYS A 39 0.83 -2.55 4.28
C LYS A 39 -0.20 -3.36 3.50
N THR A 40 -1.03 -4.15 4.18
CA THR A 40 -2.08 -4.92 3.49
C THR A 40 -3.08 -4.01 2.80
N THR A 41 -3.50 -2.92 3.44
CA THR A 41 -4.41 -1.94 2.82
C THR A 41 -3.76 -1.24 1.63
N GLU A 42 -2.46 -0.93 1.72
CA GLU A 42 -1.71 -0.29 0.64
C GLU A 42 -1.55 -1.24 -0.55
N HIS A 43 -1.23 -2.51 -0.32
CA HIS A 43 -1.16 -3.51 -1.38
C HIS A 43 -2.51 -3.68 -2.08
N ALA A 44 -3.61 -3.82 -1.33
CA ALA A 44 -4.94 -3.89 -1.91
C ALA A 44 -5.27 -2.64 -2.76
N ARG A 45 -4.87 -1.44 -2.29
CA ARG A 45 -5.04 -0.19 -3.05
C ARG A 45 -4.23 -0.21 -4.34
N GLN A 46 -2.99 -0.64 -4.30
CA GLN A 46 -2.12 -0.73 -5.47
C GLN A 46 -2.67 -1.72 -6.49
N ASP A 47 -3.19 -2.86 -6.06
CA ASP A 47 -3.79 -3.84 -6.94
C ASP A 47 -5.06 -3.28 -7.60
N MET A 48 -5.91 -2.57 -6.85
CA MET A 48 -7.07 -1.87 -7.42
C MET A 48 -6.66 -0.83 -8.48
N ILE A 49 -5.62 -0.04 -8.22
CA ILE A 49 -5.12 0.96 -9.18
C ILE A 49 -4.64 0.25 -10.45
N LYS A 50 -3.86 -0.83 -10.33
CA LYS A 50 -3.39 -1.60 -11.49
C LYS A 50 -4.54 -2.20 -12.29
N THR A 51 -5.57 -2.71 -11.61
CA THR A 51 -6.76 -3.25 -12.31
C THR A 51 -7.54 -2.17 -13.04
N LEU A 52 -7.63 -0.96 -12.46
CA LEU A 52 -8.29 0.18 -13.09
C LEU A 52 -7.53 0.65 -14.33
N ASP A 53 -6.21 0.81 -14.19
CA ASP A 53 -5.30 1.22 -15.27
C ASP A 53 -5.33 0.22 -16.45
N GLY A 54 -5.28 -1.09 -16.16
CA GLY A 54 -5.43 -2.13 -17.18
C GLY A 54 -6.83 -2.23 -17.80
N ALA A 55 -7.85 -1.68 -17.14
CA ALA A 55 -9.23 -1.65 -17.64
C ALA A 55 -9.57 -0.34 -18.38
N GLU A 56 -8.64 0.62 -18.46
CA GLU A 56 -8.83 1.86 -19.20
C GLU A 56 -8.80 1.58 -20.71
N LEU A 57 -9.97 1.26 -21.28
CA LEU A 57 -10.17 1.37 -22.72
C LEU A 57 -10.24 2.85 -23.07
N THR A 58 -9.10 3.43 -23.43
CA THR A 58 -9.11 4.66 -24.22
C THR A 58 -9.90 4.32 -25.49
N PRO A 59 -11.11 4.89 -25.71
CA PRO A 59 -11.80 4.63 -26.97
C PRO A 59 -10.84 5.06 -28.07
N PRO A 60 -10.65 4.24 -29.13
CA PRO A 60 -9.90 4.71 -30.28
C PRO A 60 -10.56 6.03 -30.67
N ARG A 61 -9.79 7.12 -30.59
CA ARG A 61 -10.19 8.41 -31.16
C ARG A 61 -10.65 8.03 -32.56
N LEU A 62 -11.94 8.18 -32.83
CA LEU A 62 -12.50 8.00 -34.17
C LEU A 62 -11.53 8.74 -35.07
N ASP A 63 -10.79 7.97 -35.85
CA ASP A 63 -10.02 8.45 -36.96
C ASP A 63 -11.01 9.27 -37.77
N GLU A 64 -10.85 10.58 -37.70
CA GLU A 64 -11.55 11.49 -38.59
C GLU A 64 -11.09 11.11 -40.00
N SER A 65 -11.81 10.16 -40.60
CA SER A 65 -11.87 9.97 -42.04
C SER A 65 -12.51 11.23 -42.59
N HIS A 66 -11.67 12.25 -42.75
CA HIS A 66 -11.91 13.36 -43.66
C HIS A 66 -11.79 12.82 -45.08
N ASP A 67 -12.63 11.84 -45.42
CA ASP A 67 -12.77 11.32 -46.77
C ASP A 67 -13.59 12.35 -47.54
N ASP A 68 -12.86 13.22 -48.25
CA ASP A 68 -13.12 13.57 -49.64
C ASP A 68 -14.59 13.87 -50.02
N LEU A 69 -15.09 15.03 -49.60
CA LEU A 69 -16.22 15.68 -50.29
C LEU A 69 -15.70 16.33 -51.57
N ASP A 70 -15.67 15.56 -52.66
CA ASP A 70 -15.32 16.04 -54.01
C ASP A 70 -16.46 16.94 -54.55
N PRO A 71 -16.25 18.26 -54.73
CA PRO A 71 -17.31 19.18 -55.15
C PRO A 71 -17.46 19.12 -56.68
N GLY A 72 -17.99 18.00 -57.19
CA GLY A 72 -17.87 17.67 -58.61
C GLY A 72 -19.07 17.03 -59.27
N THR A 73 -20.30 17.16 -58.76
CA THR A 73 -21.49 16.71 -59.53
C THR A 73 -22.73 17.52 -59.21
N VAL A 74 -22.81 18.73 -59.78
CA VAL A 74 -24.09 19.33 -60.15
C VAL A 74 -23.94 19.81 -61.58
N SER A 75 -24.47 19.02 -62.52
CA SER A 75 -24.84 19.45 -63.88
C SER A 75 -26.31 19.83 -63.89
#